data_AF-A0AAX4HTQ6-F1
#
_entry.id   AF-A0AAX4HTQ6-F1
#
_cell.length_a   1.000
_cell.length_b   1.000
_cell.length_c   1.000
_cell.angle_alpha   90.00
_cell.angle_beta   90.00
_cell.angle_gamma   90.00
#
_symmetry.space_group_name_H-M   'P 1'
#
loop_
_entity.id
_entity.type
_entity.pdbx_description
1 polymer ?
#
loop_
_entity_poly.entity_id
_entity_poly.type
_entity_poly.pdbx_seq_one_letter_code
_entity_poly.pdbx_strand_id
1 'polypeptide(L)'
;MNSKVEKYISSAKKWQPEMEALREILLTCPLEEEIKWGKPSYSAEGGNIVLIQDFKNYLALLFFKGGIMKDPKGVLVKMGENTQVGRQMRFADVKEVQKLKTIIKSYVKEAIAIEKSGEKVEVKPAKVKVATELQDAFEKKPALKKAFDSLTPGRQKAYNIYFSSAKQAATRISRIEKCTKQILAGKGLND
;
A
#
# COMPACT_ATOMS: atom_id res chain seq x y z
N MET A 1 -13.32 5.95 -26.48
CA MET A 1 -12.44 4.82 -26.13
C MET A 1 -10.99 5.21 -26.37
N ASN A 2 -10.11 4.98 -25.41
CA ASN A 2 -8.69 5.34 -25.46
C ASN A 2 -7.86 4.24 -26.14
N SER A 3 -7.19 4.59 -27.23
CA SER A 3 -6.39 3.65 -28.04
C SER A 3 -5.17 3.08 -27.31
N LYS A 4 -4.62 3.80 -26.32
CA LYS A 4 -3.49 3.31 -25.52
C LYS A 4 -3.93 2.21 -24.55
N VAL A 5 -5.10 2.38 -23.92
CA VAL A 5 -5.69 1.36 -23.03
C VAL A 5 -6.10 0.13 -23.83
N GLU A 6 -6.71 0.33 -25.00
CA GLU A 6 -7.03 -0.74 -25.94
C GLU A 6 -5.79 -1.58 -26.28
N LYS A 7 -4.70 -0.92 -26.72
CA LYS A 7 -3.45 -1.58 -27.07
C LYS A 7 -2.80 -2.32 -25.89
N TYR A 8 -2.91 -1.76 -24.67
CA TYR A 8 -2.42 -2.42 -23.47
C TYR A 8 -3.15 -3.75 -23.25
N ILE A 9 -4.48 -3.73 -23.30
CA ILE A 9 -5.32 -4.91 -23.03
C ILE A 9 -5.18 -5.94 -24.15
N SER A 10 -5.17 -5.52 -25.41
CA SER A 10 -5.04 -6.44 -26.55
C SER A 10 -3.69 -7.16 -26.61
N SER A 11 -2.64 -6.58 -26.02
CA SER A 11 -1.30 -7.18 -25.93
C SER A 11 -1.04 -7.94 -24.62
N ALA A 12 -2.01 -7.98 -23.70
CA ALA A 12 -1.84 -8.63 -22.41
C ALA A 12 -1.77 -10.16 -22.56
N LYS A 13 -0.65 -10.76 -22.11
CA LYS A 13 -0.45 -12.23 -22.15
C LYS A 13 -1.26 -13.00 -21.10
N LYS A 14 -1.73 -12.31 -20.06
CA LYS A 14 -2.55 -12.85 -18.97
C LYS A 14 -3.63 -11.85 -18.62
N TRP A 15 -4.75 -12.36 -18.11
CA TRP A 15 -5.87 -11.57 -17.60
C TRP A 15 -6.61 -10.72 -18.64
N GLN A 16 -6.37 -10.95 -19.94
CA GLN A 16 -6.98 -10.15 -21.00
C GLN A 16 -8.53 -10.16 -20.91
N PRO A 17 -9.22 -11.32 -20.82
CA PRO A 17 -10.67 -11.34 -20.68
C PRO A 17 -11.18 -10.59 -19.44
N GLU A 18 -10.46 -10.70 -18.33
CA GLU A 18 -10.79 -10.03 -17.07
C GLU A 18 -10.60 -8.51 -17.17
N MET A 19 -9.53 -8.05 -17.83
CA MET A 19 -9.27 -6.63 -18.08
C MET A 19 -10.32 -6.03 -19.01
N GLU A 20 -10.72 -6.75 -20.07
CA GLU A 20 -11.79 -6.35 -20.98
C GLU A 20 -13.12 -6.23 -20.24
N ALA A 21 -13.49 -7.24 -19.44
CA ALA A 21 -14.71 -7.22 -18.64
C ALA A 21 -14.73 -6.07 -17.63
N LEU A 22 -13.60 -5.81 -16.95
CA LEU A 22 -13.49 -4.66 -16.05
C LEU A 22 -13.64 -3.35 -16.81
N ARG A 23 -12.95 -3.21 -17.95
CA ARG A 23 -13.02 -2.00 -18.76
C ARG A 23 -14.43 -1.72 -19.27
N GLU A 24 -15.16 -2.74 -19.74
CA GLU A 24 -16.56 -2.60 -20.15
C GLU A 24 -17.40 -2.01 -19.01
N ILE A 25 -17.23 -2.52 -17.78
CA ILE A 25 -17.96 -2.03 -16.60
C ILE A 25 -17.57 -0.57 -16.29
N LEU A 26 -16.27 -0.27 -16.28
CA LEU A 26 -15.74 1.06 -15.94
C LEU A 26 -16.14 2.12 -16.95
N LEU A 27 -16.22 1.79 -18.24
CA LEU A 27 -16.68 2.68 -19.30
C LEU A 27 -18.17 3.03 -19.19
N THR A 28 -18.96 2.29 -18.39
CA THR A 28 -20.34 2.70 -18.06
C THR A 28 -20.44 3.68 -16.89
N CYS A 29 -19.32 4.02 -16.27
CA CYS A 29 -19.22 5.02 -15.20
C CYS A 29 -18.65 6.34 -15.77
N PRO A 30 -18.90 7.50 -15.13
CA PRO A 30 -18.35 8.77 -15.58
C PRO A 30 -16.87 8.88 -15.18
N LEU A 31 -16.03 8.07 -15.83
CA LEU A 31 -14.60 7.97 -15.62
C LEU A 31 -13.86 8.30 -16.92
N GLU A 32 -12.73 8.99 -16.80
CA GLU A 32 -11.77 9.14 -17.88
C GLU A 32 -10.73 8.02 -17.78
N GLU A 33 -10.44 7.35 -18.90
CA GLU A 33 -9.45 6.27 -18.94
C GLU A 33 -8.12 6.73 -19.57
N GLU A 34 -7.02 6.33 -18.95
CA GLU A 34 -5.66 6.65 -19.39
C GLU A 34 -4.65 5.57 -18.98
N ILE A 35 -3.39 5.72 -19.40
CA ILE A 35 -2.28 4.89 -18.91
C ILE A 35 -1.44 5.74 -17.96
N LYS A 36 -1.48 5.43 -16.66
CA LYS A 36 -0.57 5.98 -15.64
C LYS A 36 0.23 4.85 -15.03
N TRP A 37 1.50 5.12 -14.75
CA TRP A 37 2.45 4.12 -14.21
C TRP A 37 2.48 2.80 -15.01
N GLY A 38 2.26 2.90 -16.33
CA GLY A 38 2.22 1.74 -17.24
C GLY A 38 0.99 0.85 -17.10
N LYS A 39 -0.10 1.32 -16.47
CA LYS A 39 -1.32 0.52 -16.22
C LYS A 39 -2.61 1.28 -16.57
N PRO A 40 -3.68 0.59 -17.02
CA PRO A 40 -5.00 1.20 -17.21
C PRO A 40 -5.51 1.83 -15.92
N SER A 41 -5.67 3.15 -15.96
CA SER A 41 -6.03 4.00 -14.84
C SER A 41 -7.29 4.78 -15.19
N TYR A 42 -8.14 4.99 -14.20
CA TYR A 42 -9.41 5.66 -14.38
C TYR A 42 -9.57 6.77 -13.34
N SER A 43 -9.92 7.96 -13.81
CA SER A 43 -10.01 9.19 -13.02
C SER A 43 -11.38 9.86 -13.15
N ALA A 44 -11.74 10.66 -12.15
CA ALA A 44 -12.88 11.56 -12.15
C ALA A 44 -12.57 12.72 -11.21
N GLU A 45 -13.18 13.89 -11.44
CA GLU A 45 -13.00 15.07 -10.57
C GLU A 45 -11.51 15.48 -10.42
N GLY A 46 -10.68 15.22 -11.44
CA GLY A 46 -9.24 15.47 -11.41
C GLY A 46 -8.41 14.49 -10.57
N GLY A 47 -9.04 13.52 -9.90
CA GLY A 47 -8.39 12.53 -9.05
C GLY A 47 -8.43 11.11 -9.63
N ASN A 48 -7.52 10.24 -9.19
CA ASN A 48 -7.52 8.83 -9.61
C ASN A 48 -8.53 8.03 -8.78
N ILE A 49 -9.40 7.29 -9.45
CA ILE A 49 -10.48 6.52 -8.82
C ILE A 49 -10.09 5.06 -8.71
N VAL A 50 -9.77 4.44 -9.84
CA VAL A 50 -9.36 3.03 -9.89
C VAL A 50 -8.21 2.76 -10.85
N LEU A 51 -7.48 1.67 -10.59
CA LEU A 51 -6.35 1.20 -11.38
C LEU A 51 -6.47 -0.33 -11.57
N ILE A 52 -6.32 -0.79 -12.80
CA ILE A 52 -6.26 -2.23 -13.11
C ILE A 52 -4.81 -2.71 -13.00
N GLN A 53 -4.58 -3.76 -12.21
CA GLN A 53 -3.25 -4.31 -11.94
C GLN A 53 -3.23 -5.83 -12.11
N ASP A 54 -2.41 -6.33 -13.03
CA ASP A 54 -2.10 -7.76 -13.15
C ASP A 54 -1.05 -8.19 -12.13
N PHE A 55 -1.36 -9.28 -11.42
CA PHE A 55 -0.43 -10.00 -10.57
C PHE A 55 -0.27 -11.44 -11.08
N LYS A 56 0.70 -12.18 -10.52
CA LYS A 56 1.00 -13.55 -10.94
C LYS A 56 -0.22 -14.48 -10.88
N ASN A 57 -1.04 -14.33 -9.85
CA ASN A 57 -2.13 -15.25 -9.49
C ASN A 57 -3.53 -14.60 -9.44
N TYR A 58 -3.64 -13.29 -9.67
CA TYR A 58 -4.93 -12.59 -9.70
C TYR A 58 -4.83 -11.30 -10.53
N LEU A 59 -5.97 -10.81 -11.01
CA LEU A 59 -6.15 -9.43 -11.45
C LEU A 59 -6.73 -8.60 -10.31
N ALA A 60 -6.32 -7.35 -10.15
CA ALA A 60 -6.87 -6.46 -9.14
C ALA A 60 -7.43 -5.18 -9.75
N LEU A 61 -8.58 -4.74 -9.23
CA LEU A 61 -9.06 -3.38 -9.34
C LEU A 61 -8.72 -2.65 -8.03
N LEU A 62 -7.69 -1.82 -8.07
CA LEU A 62 -7.26 -0.99 -6.95
C LEU A 62 -8.14 0.27 -6.89
N PHE A 63 -8.72 0.54 -5.73
CA PHE A 63 -9.37 1.81 -5.39
C PHE A 63 -8.38 2.69 -4.64
N PHE A 64 -8.07 3.88 -5.17
CA PHE A 64 -7.04 4.76 -4.60
C PHE A 64 -7.38 5.19 -3.18
N LYS A 65 -8.63 5.60 -2.92
CA LYS A 65 -9.12 5.96 -1.57
C LYS A 65 -9.89 4.81 -0.89
N GLY A 66 -9.59 3.56 -1.23
CA GLY A 66 -10.29 2.40 -0.71
C GLY A 66 -10.30 2.26 0.82
N GLY A 67 -9.37 2.90 1.52
CA GLY A 67 -9.26 2.85 2.98
C GLY A 67 -10.37 3.58 3.75
N ILE A 68 -11.10 4.48 3.10
CA ILE A 68 -12.25 5.20 3.67
C ILE A 68 -13.58 4.82 3.00
N MET A 69 -13.55 3.93 2.00
CA MET A 69 -14.75 3.39 1.39
C MET A 69 -15.46 2.44 2.35
N LYS A 70 -16.79 2.43 2.28
CA LYS A 70 -17.60 1.40 2.90
C LYS A 70 -17.35 0.07 2.18
N ASP A 71 -17.29 -1.02 2.94
CA ASP A 71 -17.15 -2.37 2.37
C ASP A 71 -18.18 -3.35 2.94
N PRO A 72 -19.49 -3.12 2.72
CA PRO A 72 -20.54 -3.98 3.25
C PRO A 72 -20.49 -5.42 2.70
N LYS A 73 -19.75 -5.65 1.61
CA LYS A 73 -19.59 -6.98 1.00
C LYS A 73 -18.28 -7.67 1.38
N GLY A 74 -17.37 -7.01 2.10
CA GLY A 74 -16.10 -7.59 2.53
C GLY A 74 -15.17 -7.97 1.37
N VAL A 75 -15.27 -7.27 0.23
CA VAL A 75 -14.53 -7.61 -1.01
C VAL A 75 -13.26 -6.77 -1.20
N LEU A 76 -13.04 -5.76 -0.34
CA LEU A 76 -11.88 -4.88 -0.41
C LEU A 76 -10.78 -5.35 0.55
N VAL A 77 -9.65 -5.74 -0.02
CA VAL A 77 -8.49 -6.20 0.76
C VAL A 77 -7.33 -5.20 0.70
N LYS A 78 -6.49 -5.20 1.74
CA LYS A 78 -5.22 -4.47 1.71
C LYS A 78 -4.24 -5.15 0.76
N MET A 79 -3.42 -4.36 0.07
CA MET A 79 -2.31 -4.90 -0.73
C MET A 79 -1.24 -5.54 0.16
N GLY A 80 -0.98 -4.97 1.34
CA GLY A 80 -0.18 -5.56 2.41
C GLY A 80 -0.55 -4.99 3.78
N GLU A 81 0.01 -5.54 4.85
CA GLU A 81 -0.33 -5.20 6.25
C GLU A 81 -0.28 -3.69 6.54
N ASN A 82 0.76 -3.02 6.00
CA ASN A 82 1.03 -1.61 6.20
C ASN A 82 0.30 -0.67 5.21
N THR A 83 -0.46 -1.21 4.24
CA THR A 83 -1.24 -0.38 3.31
C THR A 83 -2.40 0.27 4.05
N GLN A 84 -2.41 1.61 4.08
CA GLN A 84 -3.47 2.38 4.75
C GLN A 84 -4.48 2.93 3.74
N VAL A 85 -3.98 3.45 2.61
CA VAL A 85 -4.75 4.24 1.64
C VAL A 85 -5.54 3.37 0.66
N GLY A 86 -4.87 2.61 -0.20
CA GLY A 86 -5.55 1.83 -1.22
C GLY A 86 -6.21 0.54 -0.70
N ARG A 87 -7.23 0.06 -1.43
CA ARG A 87 -7.77 -1.30 -1.30
C ARG A 87 -7.93 -1.94 -2.67
N GLN A 88 -7.77 -3.25 -2.75
CA GLN A 88 -7.94 -4.02 -3.96
C GLN A 88 -9.20 -4.86 -3.88
N MET A 89 -9.98 -4.87 -4.95
CA MET A 89 -10.87 -5.98 -5.28
C MET A 89 -10.08 -6.92 -6.19
N ARG A 90 -10.02 -8.22 -5.87
CA ARG A 90 -9.21 -9.20 -6.60
C ARG A 90 -10.09 -10.21 -7.32
N PHE A 91 -9.62 -10.65 -8.48
CA PHE A 91 -10.32 -11.57 -9.37
C PHE A 91 -9.36 -12.67 -9.83
N ALA A 92 -9.82 -13.91 -9.79
CA ALA A 92 -9.13 -15.09 -10.28
C ALA A 92 -9.57 -15.50 -11.69
N ASP A 93 -10.72 -15.02 -12.17
CA ASP A 93 -11.22 -15.22 -13.52
C ASP A 93 -12.28 -14.18 -13.92
N VAL A 94 -12.72 -14.23 -15.18
CA VAL A 94 -13.74 -13.33 -15.74
C VAL A 94 -15.13 -13.54 -15.12
N LYS A 95 -15.45 -14.74 -14.63
CA LYS A 95 -16.76 -15.02 -14.00
C LYS A 95 -16.88 -14.27 -12.68
N GLU A 96 -15.79 -14.16 -11.92
CA GLU A 96 -15.76 -13.33 -10.71
C GLU A 96 -16.00 -11.85 -11.02
N VAL A 97 -15.42 -11.32 -12.09
CA VAL A 97 -15.67 -9.94 -12.55
C VAL A 97 -17.15 -9.73 -12.86
N GLN A 98 -17.76 -10.65 -13.63
CA GLN A 98 -19.17 -10.55 -14.00
C GLN A 98 -20.11 -10.71 -12.80
N LYS A 99 -19.82 -11.65 -11.89
CA LYS A 99 -20.58 -11.84 -10.64
C LYS A 99 -20.58 -10.57 -9.78
N LEU A 100 -19.46 -9.85 -9.76
CA LEU A 100 -19.30 -8.63 -8.98
C LEU A 100 -19.67 -7.36 -9.76
N LYS A 101 -20.19 -7.44 -10.99
CA LYS A 101 -20.48 -6.28 -11.87
C LYS A 101 -21.24 -5.15 -11.17
N THR A 102 -22.35 -5.46 -10.51
CA THR A 102 -23.16 -4.47 -9.77
C THR A 102 -22.40 -3.88 -8.58
N ILE A 103 -21.61 -4.70 -7.90
CA ILE A 103 -20.79 -4.28 -6.75
C ILE A 103 -19.68 -3.34 -7.22
N ILE A 104 -18.96 -3.69 -8.29
CA ILE A 104 -17.93 -2.85 -8.91
C ILE A 104 -18.50 -1.47 -9.24
N LYS A 105 -19.66 -1.40 -9.91
CA LYS A 105 -20.30 -0.11 -10.24
C LYS A 105 -20.65 0.69 -9.00
N SER A 106 -21.21 0.05 -7.97
CA SER A 106 -21.55 0.73 -6.71
C SER A 106 -20.32 1.32 -6.02
N TYR A 107 -19.23 0.55 -5.97
CA TYR A 107 -17.99 0.96 -5.32
C TYR A 107 -17.28 2.06 -6.12
N VAL A 108 -17.33 2.00 -7.45
CA VAL A 108 -16.83 3.08 -8.31
C VAL A 108 -17.61 4.38 -8.09
N LYS A 109 -18.94 4.32 -8.00
CA LYS A 109 -19.78 5.51 -7.69
C LYS A 109 -19.43 6.11 -6.33
N GLU A 110 -19.24 5.28 -5.31
CA GLU A 110 -18.81 5.74 -3.99
C GLU A 110 -17.42 6.37 -4.05
N ALA A 111 -16.46 5.76 -4.75
CA ALA A 111 -15.12 6.31 -4.90
C ALA A 111 -15.12 7.67 -5.61
N ILE A 112 -15.96 7.86 -6.63
CA ILE A 112 -16.17 9.16 -7.28
C ILE A 112 -16.76 10.18 -6.28
N ALA A 113 -17.76 9.79 -5.49
CA ALA A 113 -18.36 10.68 -4.50
C ALA A 113 -17.34 11.11 -3.42
N ILE A 114 -16.50 10.19 -2.97
CA ILE A 114 -15.38 10.48 -2.05
C ILE A 114 -14.40 11.45 -2.70
N GLU A 115 -14.02 11.25 -3.96
CA GLU A 115 -13.12 12.17 -4.66
C GLU A 115 -13.73 13.58 -4.74
N LYS A 116 -14.99 13.66 -5.17
CA LYS A 116 -15.75 14.91 -5.26
C LYS A 116 -15.87 15.65 -3.93
N SER A 117 -16.00 14.92 -2.81
CA SER A 117 -16.10 15.51 -1.47
C SER A 117 -14.79 16.14 -0.97
N GLY A 118 -13.66 15.78 -1.58
CA GLY A 118 -12.33 16.19 -1.11
C GLY A 118 -11.84 15.43 0.13
N GLU A 119 -12.57 14.41 0.59
CA GLU A 119 -12.17 13.61 1.75
C GLU A 119 -10.82 12.91 1.49
N LYS A 120 -9.97 12.93 2.52
CA LYS A 120 -8.61 12.37 2.48
C LYS A 120 -8.50 11.22 3.46
N VAL A 121 -7.77 10.18 3.06
CA VAL A 121 -7.44 9.08 3.98
C VAL A 121 -6.45 9.58 5.02
N GLU A 122 -6.82 9.52 6.30
CA GLU A 122 -5.88 9.76 7.39
C GLU A 122 -4.81 8.67 7.43
N VAL A 123 -3.55 9.05 7.18
CA VAL A 123 -2.41 8.13 7.26
C VAL A 123 -1.78 8.25 8.64
N LYS A 124 -1.91 7.19 9.43
CA LYS A 124 -1.24 7.09 10.72
C LYS A 124 0.24 6.75 10.51
N PRO A 125 1.17 7.38 11.24
CA PRO A 125 2.55 6.92 11.23
C PRO A 125 2.61 5.44 11.59
N ALA A 126 3.35 4.64 10.81
CA ALA A 126 3.60 3.25 11.17
C ALA A 126 4.19 3.21 12.59
N LYS A 127 3.51 2.53 13.53
CA LYS A 127 4.02 2.31 14.88
C LYS A 127 5.30 1.50 14.74
N VAL A 128 6.44 2.16 14.94
CA VAL A 128 7.72 1.46 14.94
C VAL A 128 7.76 0.67 16.24
N LYS A 129 7.67 -0.66 16.14
CA LYS A 129 7.88 -1.51 17.31
C LYS A 129 9.29 -1.24 17.81
N VAL A 130 9.43 -0.97 19.10
CA VAL A 130 10.73 -0.90 19.77
C VAL A 130 11.00 -2.29 20.34
N ALA A 131 12.17 -2.85 20.03
CA ALA A 131 12.58 -4.14 20.56
C ALA A 131 12.76 -4.03 22.07
N THR A 132 12.22 -4.96 22.85
CA THR A 132 12.41 -4.99 24.31
C THR A 132 13.89 -5.05 24.68
N GLU A 133 14.70 -5.74 23.87
CA GLU A 133 16.14 -5.86 24.08
C GLU A 133 16.90 -4.54 23.88
N LEU A 134 16.34 -3.59 23.11
CA LEU A 134 16.90 -2.24 23.02
C LEU A 134 16.67 -1.47 24.32
N GLN A 135 15.50 -1.65 24.94
CA GLN A 135 15.21 -1.07 26.24
C GLN A 135 16.15 -1.65 27.32
N ASP A 136 16.35 -2.96 27.33
CA ASP A 136 17.31 -3.62 28.24
C ASP A 136 18.74 -3.09 28.03
N ALA A 137 19.13 -2.83 26.77
CA ALA A 137 20.43 -2.26 26.45
C ALA A 137 20.57 -0.80 26.95
N PHE A 138 19.50 -0.02 26.90
CA PHE A 138 19.46 1.34 27.45
C PHE A 138 19.61 1.36 28.98
N GLU A 139 18.95 0.44 29.67
CA GLU A 139 19.06 0.30 31.13
C GLU A 139 20.49 -0.09 31.54
N LYS A 140 21.11 -1.02 30.81
CA LYS A 140 22.50 -1.44 31.06
C LYS A 140 23.53 -0.37 30.66
N LYS A 141 23.22 0.50 29.70
CA LYS A 141 24.14 1.50 29.15
C LYS A 141 23.44 2.86 29.00
N PRO A 142 23.36 3.68 30.06
CA PRO A 142 22.71 4.99 29.99
C PRO A 142 23.29 5.93 28.92
N ALA A 143 24.60 5.83 28.64
CA ALA A 143 25.25 6.59 27.57
C ALA A 143 24.72 6.22 26.17
N LEU A 144 24.38 4.94 25.94
CA LEU A 144 23.77 4.48 24.69
C LEU A 144 22.37 5.08 24.53
N LYS A 145 21.57 5.12 25.60
CA LYS A 145 20.25 5.75 25.58
C LYS A 145 20.33 7.22 25.22
N LYS A 146 21.20 7.97 25.90
CA LYS A 146 21.40 9.40 25.64
C LYS A 146 21.84 9.67 24.21
N ALA A 147 22.78 8.88 23.70
CA ALA A 147 23.24 8.99 22.31
C ALA A 147 22.11 8.67 21.32
N PHE A 148 21.34 7.61 21.57
CA PHE A 148 20.20 7.23 20.74
C PHE A 148 19.11 8.32 20.70
N ASP A 149 18.73 8.86 21.85
CA ASP A 149 17.72 9.91 21.97
C ASP A 149 18.16 11.22 21.29
N SER A 150 19.47 11.44 21.14
CA SER A 150 20.05 12.59 20.43
C SER A 150 20.06 12.44 18.90
N LEU A 151 19.81 11.23 18.37
CA LEU A 151 19.71 11.01 16.92
C LEU A 151 18.46 11.69 16.36
N THR A 152 18.47 12.06 15.07
CA THR A 152 17.28 12.59 14.42
C THR A 152 16.14 11.54 14.41
N PRO A 153 14.86 11.96 14.41
CA PRO A 153 13.73 11.03 14.41
C PRO A 153 13.80 9.98 13.28
N GLY A 154 14.35 10.36 12.12
CA GLY A 154 14.58 9.44 11.00
C GLY A 154 15.60 8.36 11.31
N ARG A 155 16.73 8.71 11.95
CA ARG A 155 17.77 7.75 12.37
C ARG A 155 17.28 6.82 13.47
N GLN A 156 16.58 7.35 14.47
CA GLN A 156 15.97 6.53 15.53
C GLN A 156 14.98 5.52 14.93
N LYS A 157 14.13 5.98 14.01
CA LYS A 157 13.19 5.12 13.27
C LYS A 157 13.89 4.02 12.49
N ALA A 158 14.97 4.34 11.77
CA ALA A 158 15.74 3.36 11.00
C ALA A 158 16.31 2.25 11.89
N TYR A 159 16.93 2.62 13.03
CA TYR A 159 17.43 1.64 13.99
C TYR A 159 16.32 0.81 14.62
N ASN A 160 15.22 1.43 15.04
CA ASN A 160 14.09 0.71 15.62
C ASN A 160 13.48 -0.29 14.61
N ILE A 161 13.36 0.08 13.32
CA ILE A 161 12.92 -0.85 12.27
C ILE A 161 13.94 -1.99 12.10
N TYR A 162 15.23 -1.67 12.03
CA TYR A 162 16.29 -2.67 11.82
C TYR A 162 16.33 -3.68 12.96
N PHE A 163 16.27 -3.24 14.22
CA PHE A 163 16.27 -4.15 15.37
C PHE A 163 14.97 -4.97 15.41
N SER A 164 13.81 -4.33 15.33
CA SER A 164 12.52 -5.00 15.47
C SER A 164 12.10 -5.85 14.27
N SER A 165 12.80 -5.74 13.13
CA SER A 165 12.58 -6.63 11.99
C SER A 165 13.04 -8.08 12.23
N ALA A 166 13.93 -8.32 13.21
CA ALA A 166 14.38 -9.67 13.55
C ALA A 166 13.37 -10.37 14.48
N LYS A 167 12.94 -11.58 14.07
CA LYS A 167 12.00 -12.40 14.83
C LYS A 167 12.61 -12.97 16.12
N GLN A 168 13.88 -13.37 16.10
CA GLN A 168 14.59 -13.98 17.23
C GLN A 168 15.24 -12.92 18.13
N ALA A 169 15.10 -13.07 19.45
CA ALA A 169 15.68 -12.18 20.45
C ALA A 169 17.21 -12.08 20.34
N ALA A 170 17.90 -13.21 20.19
CA ALA A 170 19.36 -13.26 20.03
C ALA A 170 19.85 -12.42 18.84
N THR A 171 19.11 -12.43 17.73
CA THR A 171 19.44 -11.60 16.56
C THR A 171 19.23 -10.11 16.85
N ARG A 172 18.19 -9.74 17.61
CA ARG A 172 17.96 -8.35 18.02
C ARG A 172 19.11 -7.84 18.89
N ILE A 173 19.51 -8.61 19.90
CA ILE A 173 20.64 -8.31 20.78
C ILE A 173 21.91 -8.11 19.95
N SER A 174 22.25 -9.08 19.09
CA SER A 174 23.46 -8.99 18.26
C SER A 174 23.46 -7.76 17.34
N ARG A 175 22.32 -7.37 16.77
CA ARG A 175 22.20 -6.15 15.96
C ARG A 175 22.42 -4.90 16.79
N ILE A 176 21.84 -4.82 17.99
CA ILE A 176 22.01 -3.69 18.91
C ILE A 176 23.48 -3.53 19.32
N GLU A 177 24.14 -4.64 19.67
CA GLU A 177 25.55 -4.65 20.05
C GLU A 177 26.44 -4.16 18.90
N LYS A 178 26.22 -4.66 17.67
CA LYS A 178 26.97 -4.23 16.48
C LYS A 178 26.79 -2.74 16.20
N CYS A 179 25.58 -2.22 16.35
CA CYS A 179 25.28 -0.81 16.09
C CYS A 179 25.64 0.14 17.25
N THR A 180 25.98 -0.38 18.44
CA THR A 180 26.26 0.44 19.63
C THR A 180 27.34 1.49 19.37
N LYS A 181 28.45 1.12 18.72
CA LYS A 181 29.54 2.06 18.42
C LYS A 181 29.10 3.20 17.50
N GLN A 182 28.31 2.90 16.46
CA GLN A 182 27.78 3.92 15.55
C GLN A 182 26.81 4.87 16.25
N ILE A 183 25.89 4.33 17.06
CA ILE A 183 24.92 5.13 17.81
C ILE A 183 25.65 6.09 18.77
N LEU A 184 26.67 5.61 19.50
CA LEU A 184 27.49 6.44 20.38
C LEU A 184 28.24 7.54 19.63
N ALA A 185 28.57 7.33 18.35
CA ALA A 185 29.16 8.34 17.48
C ALA A 185 28.13 9.27 16.81
N GLY A 186 26.84 9.17 17.16
CA GLY A 186 25.77 9.99 16.58
C GLY A 186 25.41 9.65 15.12
N LYS A 187 25.89 8.50 14.62
CA LYS A 187 25.68 8.05 13.25
C LYS A 187 24.37 7.29 13.08
N GLY A 188 23.80 7.36 11.88
CA GLY A 188 22.67 6.52 11.45
C GLY A 188 23.13 5.14 10.98
N LEU A 189 22.16 4.26 10.76
CA LEU A 189 22.41 2.85 10.38
C LEU A 189 23.25 2.69 9.09
N ASN A 190 23.15 3.65 8.17
CA ASN A 190 23.80 3.62 6.86
C ASN A 190 24.91 4.70 6.71
N ASP A 191 25.38 5.28 7.82
CA ASP A 191 26.43 6.33 7.87
C ASP A 191 27.83 5.78 8.20
#